data_AF-A0A8K0K2P4-F1
#
_entry.id   AF-A0A8K0K2P4-F1
#
_cell.length_a   1.000
_cell.length_b   1.000
_cell.length_c   1.000
_cell.angle_alpha   90.00
_cell.angle_beta   90.00
_cell.angle_gamma   90.00
#
_symmetry.space_group_name_H-M   'P 1'
#
loop_
_entity.id
_entity.type
_entity.pdbx_description
1 polymer ?
#
loop_
_entity_poly.entity_id
_entity_poly.type
_entity_poly.pdbx_seq_one_letter_code
_entity_poly.pdbx_strand_id
1 'polypeptide(L)'
;MPQEQVLDKLLNVWLDKMDVVTQLERRKLLGLALSSLLTTGSRIVLERFCGILLKVTEALNDVIKADETGAQLDSLMIADSSGSIPFEEVEQHTEHDLRRKRLAATDPVHTVVLRDYFQQQVFEMKNQLGSVQYEDLLQTVDCETMDQAKEYIVL
;
A
#
# COMPACT_ATOMS: atom_id res chain seq x y z
N MET A 1 -15.97 6.58 24.37
CA MET A 1 -16.17 5.45 23.44
C MET A 1 -15.06 4.43 23.69
N PRO A 2 -15.35 3.12 23.68
CA PRO A 2 -14.30 2.10 23.68
C PRO A 2 -13.37 2.31 22.48
N GLN A 3 -12.05 2.15 22.67
CA GLN A 3 -11.04 2.36 21.63
C GLN A 3 -11.32 1.51 20.37
N GLU A 4 -11.82 0.29 20.58
CA GLU A 4 -12.27 -0.63 19.54
C GLU A 4 -13.38 -0.05 18.65
N GLN A 5 -14.39 0.60 19.22
CA GLN A 5 -15.48 1.21 18.44
C GLN A 5 -15.00 2.39 17.59
N VAL A 6 -13.94 3.07 18.01
CA VAL A 6 -13.34 4.15 17.23
C VAL A 6 -12.58 3.57 16.04
N LEU A 7 -11.80 2.51 16.27
CA LEU A 7 -11.08 1.83 15.20
C LEU A 7 -12.02 1.23 14.15
N ASP A 8 -13.09 0.57 14.57
CA ASP A 8 -14.10 0.03 13.64
C ASP A 8 -14.73 1.15 12.80
N LYS A 9 -15.18 2.24 13.42
CA LYS A 9 -15.72 3.39 12.67
C LYS A 9 -14.70 4.01 11.72
N LEU A 10 -13.44 4.13 12.17
CA LEU A 10 -12.36 4.69 11.36
C LEU A 10 -12.10 3.82 10.13
N LEU A 11 -11.98 2.50 10.31
CA LEU A 11 -11.76 1.55 9.21
C LEU A 11 -12.94 1.54 8.25
N ASN A 12 -14.18 1.57 8.75
CA ASN A 12 -15.37 1.60 7.89
C ASN A 12 -15.38 2.87 7.01
N VAL A 13 -15.11 4.04 7.58
CA VAL A 13 -15.03 5.30 6.81
C VAL A 13 -13.85 5.27 5.84
N TRP A 14 -12.69 4.74 6.25
CA TRP A 14 -11.53 4.67 5.40
C TRP A 14 -11.79 3.78 4.18
N LEU A 15 -12.24 2.54 4.39
CA LEU A 15 -12.54 1.60 3.30
C LEU A 15 -13.63 2.14 2.36
N ASP A 16 -14.63 2.85 2.87
CA ASP A 16 -15.70 3.48 2.06
C ASP A 16 -15.21 4.70 1.26
N LYS A 17 -14.26 5.47 1.80
CA LYS A 17 -13.80 6.74 1.19
C LYS A 17 -12.51 6.65 0.39
N MET A 18 -11.82 5.51 0.41
CA MET A 18 -10.55 5.35 -0.30
C MET A 18 -10.70 5.57 -1.82
N ASP A 19 -11.85 5.23 -2.40
CA ASP A 19 -12.13 5.40 -3.84
C ASP A 19 -12.18 6.88 -4.26
N VAL A 20 -12.51 7.76 -3.32
CA VAL A 20 -12.56 9.22 -3.53
C VAL A 20 -11.15 9.82 -3.68
N VAL A 21 -10.13 9.12 -3.19
CA VAL A 21 -8.73 9.59 -3.23
C VAL A 21 -8.15 9.34 -4.61
N THR A 22 -8.21 10.32 -5.51
CA THR A 22 -7.76 10.21 -6.90
C THR A 22 -6.25 10.36 -7.10
N GLN A 23 -5.53 10.90 -6.10
CA GLN A 23 -4.07 11.08 -6.17
C GLN A 23 -3.38 9.75 -5.89
N LEU A 24 -2.60 9.26 -6.85
CA LEU A 24 -1.93 7.95 -6.80
C LEU A 24 -1.00 7.84 -5.60
N GLU A 25 -0.26 8.90 -5.27
CA GLU A 25 0.66 8.93 -4.13
C GLU A 25 -0.11 8.74 -2.81
N ARG A 26 -1.22 9.45 -2.66
CA ARG A 26 -2.06 9.30 -1.46
C ARG A 26 -2.70 7.92 -1.40
N ARG A 27 -3.16 7.39 -2.53
CA ARG A 27 -3.75 6.06 -2.60
C ARG A 27 -2.73 4.96 -2.25
N LYS A 28 -1.50 5.05 -2.77
CA LYS A 28 -0.38 4.17 -2.40
C LYS A 28 -0.05 4.25 -0.92
N LEU A 29 0.04 5.46 -0.36
CA LEU A 29 0.32 5.66 1.07
C LEU A 29 -0.79 5.04 1.96
N LEU A 30 -2.06 5.21 1.57
CA LEU A 30 -3.17 4.57 2.27
C LEU A 30 -3.12 3.04 2.14
N GLY A 31 -2.77 2.50 0.97
CA GLY A 31 -2.54 1.07 0.77
C GLY A 31 -1.44 0.53 1.69
N LEU A 32 -0.28 1.19 1.73
CA LEU A 32 0.83 0.84 2.63
C LEU A 32 0.39 0.86 4.09
N ALA A 33 -0.34 1.88 4.50
CA ALA A 33 -0.84 1.99 5.86
C ALA A 33 -1.84 0.87 6.20
N LEU A 34 -2.78 0.54 5.29
CA LEU A 34 -3.70 -0.58 5.47
C LEU A 34 -2.95 -1.92 5.55
N SER A 35 -1.93 -2.14 4.71
CA SER A 35 -1.09 -3.34 4.79
C SER A 35 -0.38 -3.45 6.14
N SER A 36 0.11 -2.33 6.70
CA SER A 36 0.76 -2.32 8.01
C SER A 36 -0.20 -2.65 9.17
N LEU A 37 -1.50 -2.44 8.99
CA LEU A 37 -2.50 -2.79 10.01
C LEU A 37 -2.71 -4.29 10.11
N LEU A 38 -2.47 -5.06 9.05
CA LEU A 38 -2.68 -6.51 9.04
C LEU A 38 -1.82 -7.24 10.08
N THR A 39 -0.61 -6.73 10.34
CA THR A 39 0.33 -7.33 11.31
C THR A 39 0.10 -6.90 12.76
N THR A 40 -0.94 -6.10 13.02
CA THR A 40 -1.29 -5.64 14.38
C THR A 40 -2.03 -6.70 15.21
N GLY A 41 -2.55 -7.76 14.57
CA GLY A 41 -3.32 -8.82 15.24
C GLY A 41 -4.67 -8.36 15.83
N SER A 42 -5.14 -7.16 15.49
CA SER A 42 -6.42 -6.64 15.96
C SER A 42 -7.58 -7.38 15.32
N ARG A 43 -8.50 -7.92 16.14
CA ARG A 43 -9.67 -8.67 15.65
C ARG A 43 -10.51 -7.84 14.66
N ILE A 44 -10.64 -6.54 14.90
CA ILE A 44 -11.42 -5.62 14.05
C ILE A 44 -10.80 -5.50 12.65
N VAL A 45 -9.47 -5.50 12.57
CA VAL A 45 -8.74 -5.45 11.29
C VAL A 45 -8.96 -6.76 10.53
N LEU A 46 -8.86 -7.90 11.22
CA LEU A 46 -9.08 -9.22 10.63
C LEU A 46 -10.53 -9.41 10.16
N GLU A 47 -11.52 -8.96 10.93
CA GLU A 47 -12.93 -8.96 10.52
C GLU A 47 -13.20 -8.12 9.25
N ARG A 48 -12.27 -7.23 8.87
CA ARG A 48 -12.34 -6.38 7.67
C ARG A 48 -11.31 -6.78 6.60
N PHE A 49 -10.67 -7.95 6.74
CA PHE A 49 -9.59 -8.40 5.88
C PHE A 49 -9.96 -8.36 4.39
N CYS A 50 -11.13 -8.87 4.01
CA CYS A 50 -11.61 -8.83 2.63
C CYS A 50 -11.63 -7.41 2.05
N GLY A 51 -12.14 -6.43 2.81
CA GLY A 51 -12.18 -5.04 2.37
C GLY A 51 -10.80 -4.40 2.28
N ILE A 52 -9.90 -4.74 3.21
CA ILE A 52 -8.50 -4.28 3.16
C ILE A 52 -7.79 -4.86 1.93
N LEU A 53 -7.94 -6.16 1.69
CA LEU A 53 -7.35 -6.86 0.55
C LEU A 53 -7.84 -6.26 -0.77
N LEU A 54 -9.15 -6.04 -0.92
CA LEU A 54 -9.73 -5.37 -2.08
C LEU A 54 -9.11 -3.99 -2.31
N LYS A 55 -9.11 -3.13 -1.29
CA LYS A 55 -8.64 -1.74 -1.42
C LYS A 55 -7.14 -1.64 -1.69
N VAL A 56 -6.34 -2.55 -1.12
CA VAL A 56 -4.90 -2.62 -1.42
C VAL A 56 -4.66 -3.14 -2.84
N THR A 57 -5.42 -4.14 -3.29
CA THR A 57 -5.34 -4.64 -4.68
C THR A 57 -5.76 -3.60 -5.70
N GLU A 58 -6.82 -2.82 -5.44
CA GLU A 58 -7.19 -1.67 -6.27
C GLU A 58 -6.07 -0.63 -6.33
N ALA A 59 -5.45 -0.30 -5.18
CA ALA A 59 -4.29 0.60 -5.16
C ALA A 59 -3.09 0.03 -5.93
N LEU A 60 -2.87 -1.29 -5.92
CA LEU A 60 -1.85 -1.96 -6.72
C LEU A 60 -2.14 -1.83 -8.21
N ASN A 61 -3.39 -2.05 -8.63
CA ASN A 61 -3.83 -1.88 -10.03
C ASN A 61 -3.59 -0.46 -10.56
N ASP A 62 -3.76 0.56 -9.72
CA ASP A 62 -3.54 1.95 -10.12
C ASP A 62 -2.06 2.34 -10.23
N VAL A 63 -1.22 1.75 -9.37
CA VAL A 63 0.20 2.11 -9.21
C VAL A 63 1.12 1.30 -10.12
N ILE A 64 0.81 0.02 -10.30
CA ILE A 64 1.61 -0.89 -11.13
C ILE A 64 1.29 -0.63 -12.60
N LYS A 65 2.33 -0.34 -13.37
CA LYS A 65 2.25 -0.21 -14.82
C LYS A 65 3.15 -1.25 -15.47
N ALA A 66 2.68 -1.83 -16.57
CA ALA A 66 3.53 -2.66 -17.41
C ALA A 66 4.50 -1.76 -18.18
N ASP A 67 5.79 -2.02 -18.04
CA ASP A 67 6.84 -1.42 -18.87
C ASP A 67 6.77 -1.98 -20.32
N GLU A 68 7.49 -1.35 -21.24
CA GLU A 68 7.60 -1.79 -22.66
C GLU A 68 8.12 -3.23 -22.78
N THR A 69 8.82 -3.73 -21.76
CA THR A 69 9.33 -5.11 -21.64
C THR A 69 8.33 -6.09 -21.03
N GLY A 70 7.14 -5.63 -20.62
CA GLY A 70 6.13 -6.41 -19.90
C GLY A 70 6.41 -6.56 -18.40
N ALA A 71 7.44 -5.91 -17.86
CA ALA A 71 7.73 -5.92 -16.43
C ALA A 71 6.76 -5.02 -15.66
N GLN A 72 6.17 -5.53 -14.58
CA GLN A 72 5.31 -4.76 -13.67
C GLN A 72 6.15 -3.86 -12.77
N LEU A 73 6.15 -2.56 -13.05
CA LEU A 73 6.88 -1.54 -12.28
C LEU A 73 5.92 -0.65 -11.49
N ASP A 74 6.30 -0.37 -10.24
CA ASP A 74 5.62 0.62 -9.40
C ASP A 74 5.97 2.02 -9.92
N SER A 75 5.00 2.67 -10.56
CA SER A 75 5.21 3.90 -11.32
C SER A 75 5.56 5.13 -10.46
N LEU A 76 5.46 5.00 -9.13
CA LEU A 76 5.78 6.06 -8.18
C LEU A 76 7.17 5.89 -7.57
N MET A 77 7.87 4.80 -7.85
CA MET A 77 9.25 4.62 -7.40
C MET A 77 10.15 5.64 -8.10
N ILE A 78 10.94 6.36 -7.31
CA ILE A 78 12.02 7.16 -7.87
C ILE A 78 13.08 6.15 -8.32
N ALA A 79 13.13 5.86 -9.61
CA ALA A 79 14.26 5.13 -10.19
C ALA A 79 15.53 5.91 -9.85
N ASP A 80 16.61 5.21 -9.52
CA ASP A 80 17.91 5.77 -9.16
C ASP A 80 18.61 6.49 -10.35
N SER A 81 17.85 7.09 -11.27
CA SER A 81 18.36 8.02 -12.27
C SER A 81 18.82 9.29 -11.57
N SER A 82 20.03 9.20 -11.04
CA SER A 82 20.89 10.28 -10.59
C SER A 82 20.22 11.26 -9.64
N GLY A 83 20.56 11.15 -8.35
CA GLY A 83 20.48 12.26 -7.38
C GLY A 83 21.31 13.51 -7.74
N SER A 84 21.70 13.65 -9.01
CA SER A 84 22.26 14.85 -9.60
C SER A 84 21.09 15.67 -10.13
N ILE A 85 20.63 16.65 -9.34
CA ILE A 85 19.89 17.77 -9.92
C ILE A 85 20.83 18.35 -10.99
N PRO A 86 20.43 18.45 -12.27
CA PRO A 86 21.24 19.07 -13.30
C PRO A 86 21.74 20.42 -12.77
N PHE A 87 23.03 20.74 -12.96
CA PHE A 87 23.62 21.97 -12.40
C PHE A 87 22.81 23.23 -12.76
N GLU A 88 22.16 23.23 -13.92
CA GLU A 88 21.25 24.28 -14.41
C GLU A 88 19.93 24.39 -13.61
N GLU A 89 19.41 23.30 -13.02
CA GLU A 89 18.24 23.33 -12.14
C GLU A 89 18.60 23.83 -10.73
N VAL A 90 19.84 23.59 -10.26
CA VAL A 90 20.31 24.06 -8.94
C VAL A 90 20.38 25.58 -8.89
N GLU A 91 20.76 26.24 -10.00
CA GLU A 91 20.82 27.70 -10.09
C GLU A 91 19.45 28.38 -10.02
N GLN A 92 18.35 27.64 -10.28
CA GLN A 92 16.98 28.18 -10.29
C GLN A 92 16.18 27.87 -9.01
N HIS A 93 16.69 27.00 -8.14
CA HIS A 93 15.97 26.56 -6.93
C HIS A 93 16.51 27.23 -5.67
N THR A 94 15.61 27.62 -4.77
CA THR A 94 16.01 28.10 -3.45
C THR A 94 16.52 26.95 -2.59
N GLU A 95 17.33 27.24 -1.57
CA GLU A 95 17.73 26.21 -0.59
C GLU A 95 16.52 25.49 0.05
N HIS A 96 15.40 26.19 0.20
CA HIS A 96 14.16 25.62 0.72
C HIS A 96 13.57 24.57 -0.24
N ASP A 97 13.62 24.81 -1.55
CA ASP A 97 13.13 23.87 -2.57
C ASP A 97 13.98 22.60 -2.60
N LEU A 98 15.31 22.76 -2.48
CA LEU A 98 16.24 21.63 -2.36
C LEU A 98 15.95 20.79 -1.12
N ARG A 99 15.68 21.43 0.03
CA ARG A 99 15.31 20.72 1.27
C ARG A 99 13.99 19.97 1.12
N ARG A 100 12.97 20.58 0.50
CA ARG A 100 11.68 19.92 0.22
C ARG A 100 11.83 18.72 -0.70
N LYS A 101 12.63 18.83 -1.77
CA LYS A 101 12.89 17.72 -2.72
C LYS A 101 13.61 16.56 -2.02
N ARG A 102 14.59 16.85 -1.16
CA ARG A 102 15.26 15.83 -0.33
C ARG A 102 14.30 15.14 0.64
N LEU A 103 13.41 15.88 1.28
CA LEU A 103 12.40 15.30 2.18
C LEU A 103 11.41 14.41 1.42
N ALA A 104 10.95 14.85 0.26
CA ALA A 104 10.06 14.05 -0.60
C ALA A 104 10.74 12.76 -1.08
N ALA A 105 12.04 12.76 -1.32
CA ALA A 105 12.80 11.56 -1.67
C ALA A 105 12.90 10.54 -0.52
N THR A 106 12.62 10.94 0.73
CA THR A 106 12.54 10.02 1.88
C THR A 106 11.14 9.50 2.16
N ASP A 107 10.14 9.93 1.38
CA ASP A 107 8.75 9.51 1.56
C ASP A 107 8.58 8.03 1.18
N PRO A 108 7.98 7.20 2.06
CA PRO A 108 7.68 5.79 1.79
C PRO A 108 6.97 5.55 0.46
N VAL A 109 6.18 6.51 -0.01
CA VAL A 109 5.46 6.41 -1.29
C VAL A 109 6.40 6.27 -2.49
N HIS A 110 7.64 6.75 -2.37
CA HIS A 110 8.64 6.72 -3.45
C HIS A 110 9.76 5.71 -3.21
N THR A 111 9.89 5.20 -1.98
CA THR A 111 10.97 4.29 -1.58
C THR A 111 10.50 2.85 -1.34
N VAL A 112 9.21 2.63 -1.07
CA VAL A 112 8.64 1.31 -0.78
C VAL A 112 7.79 0.86 -1.96
N VAL A 113 8.09 -0.33 -2.48
CA VAL A 113 7.27 -1.00 -3.50
C VAL A 113 6.05 -1.59 -2.82
N LEU A 114 4.85 -1.14 -3.20
CA LEU A 114 3.61 -1.55 -2.53
C LEU A 114 3.39 -3.07 -2.59
N ARG A 115 3.67 -3.70 -3.74
CA ARG A 115 3.52 -5.15 -3.95
C ARG A 115 4.35 -5.95 -2.96
N ASP A 116 5.64 -5.65 -2.90
CA ASP A 116 6.60 -6.42 -2.09
C ASP A 116 6.32 -6.21 -0.60
N TYR A 117 5.99 -4.98 -0.22
CA TYR A 117 5.57 -4.68 1.15
C TYR A 117 4.28 -5.42 1.53
N PHE A 118 3.28 -5.43 0.65
CA PHE A 118 2.02 -6.10 0.90
C PHE A 118 2.20 -7.61 1.05
N GLN A 119 2.97 -8.25 0.16
CA GLN A 119 3.34 -9.66 0.28
C GLN A 119 3.99 -9.97 1.63
N GLN A 120 4.92 -9.13 2.08
CA GLN A 120 5.59 -9.31 3.36
C GLN A 120 4.61 -9.19 4.52
N GLN A 121 3.72 -8.18 4.52
CA GLN A 121 2.74 -8.00 5.59
C GLN A 121 1.74 -9.17 5.67
N VAL A 122 1.27 -9.68 4.52
CA VAL A 122 0.39 -10.87 4.49
C VAL A 122 1.11 -12.12 5.00
N PHE A 123 2.38 -12.30 4.62
CA PHE A 123 3.19 -13.42 5.12
C PHE A 123 3.44 -13.33 6.64
N GLU A 124 3.77 -12.15 7.14
CA GLU A 124 3.93 -11.90 8.58
C GLU A 124 2.62 -12.16 9.34
N MET A 125 1.49 -11.69 8.81
CA MET A 125 0.16 -11.96 9.38
C MET A 125 -0.14 -13.47 9.41
N LYS A 126 0.13 -14.20 8.33
CA LYS A 126 -0.03 -15.67 8.26
C LYS A 126 0.81 -16.38 9.32
N ASN A 127 2.05 -15.95 9.53
CA ASN A 127 2.92 -16.51 10.56
C ASN A 127 2.41 -16.25 11.98
N GLN A 128 1.74 -15.11 12.22
CA GLN A 128 1.17 -14.76 13.53
C GLN A 128 -0.13 -15.51 13.83
N LEU A 129 -1.04 -15.64 12.84
CA LEU A 129 -2.35 -16.30 13.00
C LEU A 129 -2.25 -17.83 12.98
N GLY A 130 -1.24 -18.36 12.28
CA GLY A 130 -1.11 -19.78 11.98
C GLY A 130 -2.01 -20.22 10.83
N SER A 131 -1.70 -21.39 10.24
CA SER A 131 -2.30 -21.83 8.97
C SER A 131 -3.81 -21.98 9.01
N VAL A 132 -4.38 -22.50 10.11
CA VAL A 132 -5.83 -22.79 10.21
C VAL A 132 -6.66 -21.50 10.24
N GLN A 133 -6.30 -20.55 11.11
CA GLN A 133 -7.02 -19.27 11.21
C GLN A 133 -6.85 -18.43 9.94
N TYR A 134 -5.68 -18.53 9.29
CA TYR A 134 -5.45 -17.87 8.02
C TYR A 134 -6.30 -18.45 6.88
N GLU A 135 -6.43 -19.78 6.80
CA GLU A 135 -7.32 -20.44 5.83
C GLU A 135 -8.79 -20.07 6.06
N ASP A 136 -9.24 -20.06 7.31
CA ASP A 136 -10.60 -19.61 7.66
C ASP A 136 -10.82 -18.15 7.23
N LEU A 137 -9.82 -17.29 7.43
CA LEU A 137 -9.88 -15.88 7.01
C LEU A 137 -9.94 -15.74 5.48
N LEU A 138 -9.15 -16.53 4.74
CA LEU A 138 -9.20 -16.53 3.28
C LEU A 138 -10.56 -16.97 2.73
N GLN A 139 -11.27 -17.87 3.41
CA GLN A 139 -12.63 -18.27 3.00
C GLN A 139 -13.66 -17.15 3.14
N THR A 140 -13.37 -16.09 3.92
CA THR A 140 -14.25 -14.92 4.03
C THR A 140 -14.09 -13.94 2.87
N VAL A 141 -13.04 -14.09 2.06
CA VAL A 141 -12.76 -13.23 0.91
C VAL A 141 -13.57 -13.72 -0.29
N ASP A 142 -14.17 -12.79 -1.02
CA ASP A 142 -14.86 -13.12 -2.27
C ASP A 142 -13.89 -13.60 -3.36
N CYS A 143 -14.39 -14.41 -4.29
CA CYS A 143 -13.56 -15.03 -5.32
C CYS A 143 -12.89 -14.01 -6.25
N GLU A 144 -13.56 -12.89 -6.54
CA GLU A 144 -13.04 -11.85 -7.43
C GLU A 144 -11.84 -11.13 -6.79
N THR A 145 -11.98 -10.67 -5.55
CA THR A 145 -10.88 -10.08 -4.79
C THR A 145 -9.71 -11.06 -4.62
N MET A 146 -9.99 -12.34 -4.38
CA MET A 146 -8.96 -13.37 -4.28
C MET A 146 -8.17 -13.53 -5.58
N ASP A 147 -8.86 -13.57 -6.72
CA ASP A 147 -8.22 -13.78 -8.02
C ASP A 147 -7.41 -12.54 -8.44
N GLN A 148 -7.92 -11.33 -8.18
CA GLN A 148 -7.16 -10.10 -8.38
C GLN A 148 -5.93 -10.02 -7.46
N ALA A 149 -6.06 -10.39 -6.19
CA ALA A 149 -4.93 -10.37 -5.26
C ALA A 149 -3.83 -11.36 -5.66
N LYS A 150 -4.21 -12.54 -6.17
CA LYS A 150 -3.27 -13.57 -6.64
C LYS A 150 -2.45 -13.15 -7.85
N GLU A 151 -2.88 -12.13 -8.60
CA GLU A 151 -2.08 -11.56 -9.68
C GLU A 151 -0.81 -10.89 -9.15
N TYR A 152 -0.86 -10.37 -7.93
CA TYR A 152 0.22 -9.59 -7.33
C TYR A 152 0.97 -10.30 -6.19
N ILE A 153 0.26 -11.14 -5.43
CA ILE A 153 0.81 -11.78 -4.23
C ILE A 153 0.46 -13.27 -4.13
N VAL A 154 1.31 -14.01 -3.43
CA VAL A 154 1.10 -15.41 -3.07
C VAL A 154 0.36 -15.47 -1.73
N LEU A 155 -0.86 -16.01 -1.75
CA LEU A 155 -1.74 -16.21 -0.60
C LEU A 155 -1.60 -17.63 -0.01
#